data_AF-A0A3G9J581-F1
#
_entry.id   AF-A0A3G9J581-F1
#
_cell.length_a   1.000
_cell.length_b   1.000
_cell.length_c   1.000
_cell.angle_alpha   90.00
_cell.angle_beta   90.00
_cell.angle_gamma   90.00
#
_symmetry.space_group_name_H-M   'P 1'
#
loop_
_entity.id
_entity.type
_entity.pdbx_description
1 polymer ?
#
loop_
_entity_poly.entity_id
_entity_poly.type
_entity_poly.pdbx_seq_one_letter_code
_entity_poly.pdbx_strand_id
1 'polypeptide(L)'
;MRVPPPEFDPVTHAATTDFVGVASEGTVVSWTWVPEPVKAQPLDHPFAWALVKLDGADTAIMHAVDVASNDAIHTGMRVRIRWAAERVGAITDIACFEPADTAEHSESFSADEGSAEGVTGVITPVSLDYVYAASPEESAFFRGMAEGRILGQRCPVCRKVYVPPRGACPVDGVPTTDEVELAGSGTVTTFCIVNVPFLGQRITPPYVSAYVLLDGADIAFLHLIQGIDAHDVRMGMRVEAVWKPREEWGTTIENILHFQPNGEPDAAYETYEGHL
;
A
#
# COMPACT_ATOMS: atom_id res chain seq x y z
N MET A 1 -24.95 26.37 -4.33
CA MET A 1 -24.92 24.99 -4.82
C MET A 1 -23.50 24.42 -4.83
N ARG A 2 -23.24 23.28 -4.19
CA ARG A 2 -21.87 22.73 -4.09
C ARG A 2 -21.57 21.78 -5.25
N VAL A 3 -20.35 21.87 -5.77
CA VAL A 3 -19.79 20.97 -6.79
C VAL A 3 -18.40 20.50 -6.33
N PRO A 4 -18.16 19.17 -6.24
CA PRO A 4 -19.17 18.12 -6.30
C PRO A 4 -20.20 18.26 -5.16
N PRO A 5 -21.46 17.79 -5.34
CA PRO A 5 -22.44 17.83 -4.26
C PRO A 5 -22.00 16.90 -3.13
N PRO A 6 -22.00 17.36 -1.86
CA PRO A 6 -21.73 16.47 -0.72
C PRO A 6 -22.88 15.48 -0.54
N GLU A 7 -22.72 14.46 0.31
CA GLU A 7 -23.83 13.57 0.68
C GLU A 7 -24.80 14.24 1.69
N PHE A 8 -24.24 15.06 2.58
CA PHE A 8 -24.96 15.79 3.61
C PHE A 8 -24.54 17.27 3.63
N ASP A 9 -25.50 18.14 3.91
CA ASP A 9 -25.21 19.55 4.14
C ASP A 9 -24.44 19.72 5.47
N PRO A 10 -23.27 20.40 5.48
CA PRO A 10 -22.40 20.45 6.65
C PRO A 10 -22.92 21.34 7.79
N VAL A 11 -24.02 22.07 7.58
CA VAL A 11 -24.62 22.95 8.60
C VAL A 11 -25.86 22.30 9.20
N THR A 12 -26.72 21.76 8.35
CA THR A 12 -28.01 21.18 8.73
C THR A 12 -27.96 19.67 8.94
N HIS A 13 -26.91 19.01 8.43
CA HIS A 13 -26.75 17.55 8.39
C HIS A 13 -27.87 16.81 7.64
N ALA A 14 -28.70 17.53 6.89
CA ALA A 14 -29.72 16.93 6.04
C ALA A 14 -29.07 16.32 4.79
N ALA A 15 -29.60 15.18 4.34
CA ALA A 15 -29.18 14.59 3.07
C ALA A 15 -29.50 15.55 1.92
N THR A 16 -28.55 15.74 1.00
CA THR A 16 -28.79 16.57 -0.19
C THR A 16 -29.32 15.70 -1.31
N THR A 17 -30.60 15.83 -1.63
CA THR A 17 -31.29 14.99 -2.63
C THR A 17 -31.49 15.69 -3.96
N ASP A 18 -31.41 17.02 -3.98
CA ASP A 18 -31.78 17.82 -5.14
C ASP A 18 -30.53 18.16 -5.96
N PHE A 19 -30.42 17.55 -7.14
CA PHE A 19 -29.39 17.87 -8.11
C PHE A 19 -29.84 19.05 -8.97
N VAL A 20 -28.92 19.97 -9.23
CA VAL A 20 -29.17 21.15 -10.04
C VAL A 20 -27.94 21.39 -10.94
N GLY A 21 -28.17 21.75 -12.19
CA GLY A 21 -27.12 21.96 -13.17
C GLY A 21 -26.33 23.24 -12.91
N VAL A 22 -25.00 23.16 -13.00
CA VAL A 22 -24.08 24.31 -13.10
C VAL A 22 -23.65 24.54 -14.54
N ALA A 23 -23.08 25.70 -14.84
CA ALA A 23 -22.47 25.96 -16.14
C ALA A 23 -21.25 25.06 -16.38
N SER A 24 -20.94 24.83 -17.66
CA SER A 24 -19.70 24.16 -18.10
C SER A 24 -18.48 25.09 -18.11
N GLU A 25 -18.67 26.38 -17.84
CA GLU A 25 -17.60 27.36 -17.70
C GLU A 25 -17.36 27.72 -16.24
N GLY A 26 -16.13 28.13 -15.93
CA GLY A 26 -15.73 28.52 -14.59
C GLY A 26 -14.44 29.32 -14.55
N THR A 27 -14.01 29.60 -13.33
CA THR A 27 -12.80 30.38 -13.06
C THR A 27 -11.81 29.55 -12.26
N VAL A 28 -10.53 29.59 -12.66
CA VAL A 28 -9.42 29.00 -11.89
C VAL A 28 -9.22 29.78 -10.59
N VAL A 29 -9.33 29.11 -9.45
CA VAL A 29 -9.16 29.67 -8.10
C VAL A 29 -7.73 29.49 -7.59
N SER A 30 -7.16 28.32 -7.81
CA SER A 30 -5.75 27.99 -7.50
C SER A 30 -5.29 26.85 -8.38
N TRP A 31 -3.99 26.72 -8.60
CA TRP A 31 -3.46 25.70 -9.50
C TRP A 31 -2.02 25.33 -9.15
N THR A 32 -1.57 24.18 -9.67
CA THR A 32 -0.18 23.73 -9.67
C THR A 32 0.18 23.13 -11.01
N TRP A 33 1.40 23.36 -11.46
CA TRP A 33 1.91 22.84 -12.73
C TRP A 33 2.40 21.39 -12.59
N VAL A 34 2.12 20.57 -13.61
CA VAL A 34 2.64 19.22 -13.78
C VAL A 34 3.52 19.22 -15.04
N PRO A 35 4.84 19.36 -14.91
CA PRO A 35 5.75 19.42 -16.06
C PRO A 35 6.00 18.04 -16.69
N GLU A 36 5.88 16.97 -15.91
CA GLU A 36 6.14 15.59 -16.34
C GLU A 36 5.05 14.69 -15.75
N PRO A 37 3.93 14.49 -16.46
CA PRO A 37 2.84 13.67 -15.96
C PRO A 37 3.28 12.21 -15.85
N VAL A 38 3.03 11.61 -14.68
CA VAL A 38 3.21 10.17 -14.47
C VAL A 38 2.09 9.37 -15.14
N LYS A 39 2.26 8.05 -15.24
CA LYS A 39 1.25 7.16 -15.79
C LYS A 39 -0.10 7.35 -15.07
N ALA A 40 -1.19 7.25 -15.84
CA ALA A 40 -2.57 7.38 -15.37
C ALA A 40 -2.99 8.78 -14.86
N GLN A 41 -2.24 9.84 -15.17
CA GLN A 41 -2.75 11.21 -15.10
C GLN A 41 -3.79 11.48 -16.19
N PRO A 42 -4.67 12.50 -16.04
CA PRO A 42 -5.71 12.83 -17.02
C PRO A 42 -5.19 13.19 -18.42
N LEU A 43 -3.96 13.72 -18.52
CA LEU A 43 -3.30 14.12 -19.75
C LEU A 43 -1.89 13.52 -19.79
N ASP A 44 -1.42 13.18 -20.99
CA ASP A 44 -0.11 12.54 -21.26
C ASP A 44 1.01 13.56 -21.58
N HIS A 45 0.69 14.84 -21.49
CA HIS A 45 1.58 15.98 -21.72
C HIS A 45 1.46 16.99 -20.56
N PRO A 46 2.38 17.95 -20.43
CA PRO A 46 2.37 18.91 -19.33
C PRO A 46 1.04 19.66 -19.23
N PHE A 47 0.52 19.81 -18.00
CA PHE A 47 -0.77 20.43 -17.74
C PHE A 47 -0.83 21.03 -16.32
N ALA A 48 -1.93 21.65 -15.94
CA ALA A 48 -2.14 22.12 -14.58
C ALA A 48 -3.25 21.38 -13.84
N TRP A 49 -3.03 20.99 -12.60
CA TRP A 49 -4.13 20.67 -11.68
C TRP A 49 -4.66 21.96 -11.09
N ALA A 50 -5.98 22.19 -11.20
CA ALA A 50 -6.60 23.42 -10.72
C ALA A 50 -7.85 23.16 -9.89
N LEU A 51 -8.12 24.05 -8.94
CA LEU A 51 -9.44 24.25 -8.37
C LEU A 51 -10.21 25.19 -9.29
N VAL A 52 -11.25 24.69 -9.95
CA VAL A 52 -12.11 25.46 -10.86
C VAL A 52 -13.46 25.67 -10.20
N LYS A 53 -13.86 26.95 -10.05
CA LYS A 53 -15.22 27.30 -9.60
C LYS A 53 -16.10 27.52 -10.83
N LEU A 54 -16.97 26.57 -11.11
CA LEU A 54 -17.96 26.67 -12.18
C LEU A 54 -18.97 27.79 -11.90
N ASP A 55 -19.48 28.43 -12.94
CA ASP A 55 -20.49 29.47 -12.78
C ASP A 55 -21.79 28.86 -12.25
N GLY A 56 -22.34 29.46 -11.20
CA GLY A 56 -23.48 28.91 -10.44
C GLY A 56 -23.09 27.96 -9.30
N ALA A 57 -21.81 27.59 -9.16
CA ALA A 57 -21.32 26.82 -8.01
C ALA A 57 -20.87 27.72 -6.84
N ASP A 58 -20.97 27.22 -5.61
CA ASP A 58 -20.44 27.83 -4.40
C ASP A 58 -18.99 27.40 -4.14
N THR A 59 -18.66 26.16 -4.54
CA THR A 59 -17.36 25.50 -4.31
C THR A 59 -16.64 25.25 -5.63
N ALA A 60 -15.34 24.98 -5.52
CA ALA A 60 -14.50 24.61 -6.66
C ALA A 60 -14.34 23.08 -6.74
N ILE A 61 -14.26 22.58 -7.97
CA ILE A 61 -13.87 21.20 -8.26
C ILE A 61 -12.39 21.14 -8.63
N MET A 62 -11.69 20.12 -8.16
CA MET A 62 -10.31 19.86 -8.58
C MET A 62 -10.32 19.10 -9.90
N HIS A 63 -9.71 19.65 -10.95
CA HIS A 63 -9.59 18.96 -12.24
C HIS A 63 -8.39 19.44 -13.06
N ALA A 64 -8.01 18.68 -14.08
CA ALA A 64 -6.95 19.06 -15.01
C ALA A 64 -7.38 20.24 -15.90
N VAL A 65 -6.47 21.17 -16.15
CA VAL A 65 -6.59 22.27 -17.12
C VAL A 65 -5.49 22.10 -18.16
N ASP A 66 -5.89 21.94 -19.41
CA ASP A 66 -5.04 21.78 -20.58
C ASP A 66 -4.63 23.17 -21.10
N VAL A 67 -3.39 23.53 -20.86
CA VAL A 67 -2.76 24.78 -21.32
C VAL A 67 -1.34 24.49 -21.79
N ALA A 68 -0.86 25.28 -22.75
CA ALA A 68 0.41 25.02 -23.42
C ALA A 68 1.65 25.10 -22.51
N SER A 69 1.58 25.86 -21.40
CA SER A 69 2.71 26.04 -20.49
C SER A 69 2.29 26.56 -19.12
N ASN A 70 3.21 26.50 -18.16
CA ASN A 70 3.08 27.08 -16.82
C ASN A 70 2.71 28.59 -16.85
N ASP A 71 3.22 29.34 -17.82
CA ASP A 71 2.95 30.79 -17.95
C ASP A 71 1.57 31.07 -18.57
N ALA A 72 0.94 30.07 -19.19
CA ALA A 72 -0.36 30.20 -19.83
C ALA A 72 -1.52 30.05 -18.85
N ILE A 73 -1.30 29.61 -17.60
CA ILE A 73 -2.33 29.52 -16.56
C ILE A 73 -2.10 30.53 -15.44
N HIS A 74 -3.19 31.07 -14.90
CA HIS A 74 -3.15 31.98 -13.76
C HIS A 74 -4.46 31.92 -12.97
N THR A 75 -4.41 32.32 -11.70
CA THR A 75 -5.63 32.51 -10.90
C THR A 75 -6.49 33.60 -11.53
N GLY A 76 -7.79 33.34 -11.67
CA GLY A 76 -8.73 34.22 -12.36
C GLY A 76 -8.95 33.85 -13.84
N MET A 77 -8.15 32.93 -14.40
CA MET A 77 -8.34 32.46 -15.78
C MET A 77 -9.72 31.83 -15.98
N ARG A 78 -10.37 32.18 -17.09
CA ARG A 78 -11.63 31.58 -17.53
C ARG A 78 -11.37 30.29 -18.28
N VAL A 79 -12.07 29.24 -17.88
CA VAL A 79 -11.95 27.90 -18.45
C VAL A 79 -13.31 27.30 -18.70
N ARG A 80 -13.36 26.32 -19.62
CA ARG A 80 -14.55 25.54 -19.94
C ARG A 80 -14.26 24.05 -19.94
N ILE A 81 -15.25 23.24 -19.63
CA ILE A 81 -15.14 21.78 -19.65
C ILE A 81 -14.97 21.29 -21.09
N ARG A 82 -13.95 20.46 -21.30
CA ARG A 82 -13.84 19.53 -22.42
C ARG A 82 -14.33 18.15 -21.95
N TRP A 83 -15.49 17.72 -22.45
CA TRP A 83 -16.03 16.39 -22.16
C TRP A 83 -15.25 15.28 -22.88
N ALA A 84 -15.15 14.12 -22.25
CA ALA A 84 -14.68 12.91 -22.91
C ALA A 84 -15.65 12.48 -24.02
N ALA A 85 -15.12 11.83 -25.06
CA ALA A 85 -15.92 11.37 -26.19
C ALA A 85 -17.00 10.34 -25.78
N GLU A 86 -16.66 9.48 -24.82
CA GLU A 86 -17.58 8.53 -24.20
C GLU A 86 -17.72 8.88 -22.72
N ARG A 87 -18.97 8.97 -22.24
CA ARG A 87 -19.31 9.35 -20.87
C ARG A 87 -19.93 8.15 -20.16
N VAL A 88 -19.41 7.82 -18.99
CA VAL A 88 -19.71 6.61 -18.23
C VAL A 88 -20.24 6.90 -16.82
N GLY A 89 -20.46 8.17 -16.49
CA GLY A 89 -20.92 8.60 -15.16
C GLY A 89 -19.80 8.73 -14.13
N ALA A 90 -18.53 8.81 -14.56
CA ALA A 90 -17.38 9.02 -13.69
C ALA A 90 -16.89 10.48 -13.76
N ILE A 91 -16.11 10.93 -12.78
CA ILE A 91 -15.50 12.28 -12.82
C ILE A 91 -14.61 12.48 -14.07
N THR A 92 -14.11 11.39 -14.64
CA THR A 92 -13.33 11.36 -15.88
C THR A 92 -14.16 11.61 -17.14
N ASP A 93 -15.50 11.71 -17.03
CA ASP A 93 -16.34 12.20 -18.12
C ASP A 93 -15.98 13.64 -18.48
N ILE A 94 -15.48 14.42 -17.51
CA ILE A 94 -14.75 15.66 -17.77
C ILE A 94 -13.33 15.22 -18.17
N ALA A 95 -12.97 15.30 -19.45
CA ALA A 95 -11.62 14.94 -19.89
C ALA A 95 -10.60 15.93 -19.30
N CYS A 96 -10.87 17.22 -19.41
CA CYS A 96 -10.14 18.31 -18.73
C CYS A 96 -10.93 19.62 -18.85
N PHE A 97 -10.36 20.71 -18.36
CA PHE A 97 -10.74 22.08 -18.69
C PHE A 97 -9.78 22.66 -19.75
N GLU A 98 -10.24 23.63 -20.52
CA GLU A 98 -9.43 24.39 -21.49
C GLU A 98 -9.77 25.89 -21.40
N PRO A 99 -8.89 26.81 -21.82
CA PRO A 99 -9.17 28.26 -21.82
C PRO A 99 -10.45 28.62 -22.57
N ALA A 100 -11.26 29.51 -22.00
CA ALA A 100 -12.58 29.86 -22.55
C ALA A 100 -12.56 30.95 -23.66
N ASP A 101 -11.39 31.32 -24.20
CA ASP A 101 -11.25 32.42 -25.16
C ASP A 101 -11.56 32.05 -26.62
N THR A 102 -12.01 30.82 -26.88
CA THR A 102 -12.50 30.37 -28.19
C THR A 102 -14.02 30.48 -28.25
N ALA A 103 -14.51 31.54 -28.91
CA ALA A 103 -15.91 31.70 -29.25
C ALA A 103 -16.39 30.48 -30.07
N GLU A 104 -17.21 29.62 -29.44
CA GLU A 104 -18.45 29.03 -29.97
C GLU A 104 -18.95 27.86 -29.09
N HIS A 105 -20.29 27.74 -29.05
CA HIS A 105 -21.15 26.72 -28.43
C HIS A 105 -21.38 26.77 -26.90
N SER A 106 -22.43 27.49 -26.49
CA SER A 106 -23.15 27.22 -25.25
C SER A 106 -24.17 26.09 -25.50
N GLU A 107 -23.77 24.83 -25.32
CA GLU A 107 -24.76 23.77 -25.22
C GLU A 107 -25.43 23.85 -23.84
N SER A 108 -26.71 24.22 -23.84
CA SER A 108 -27.56 24.11 -22.66
C SER A 108 -27.77 22.63 -22.34
N PHE A 109 -27.31 22.20 -21.17
CA PHE A 109 -27.58 20.86 -20.67
C PHE A 109 -29.05 20.74 -20.26
N SER A 110 -29.76 19.80 -20.89
CA SER A 110 -30.92 19.16 -20.28
C SER A 110 -30.42 17.97 -19.47
N ALA A 111 -30.73 17.92 -18.17
CA ALA A 111 -30.51 16.72 -17.38
C ALA A 111 -31.33 15.59 -18.03
N ASP A 112 -30.66 14.62 -18.64
CA ASP A 112 -31.31 13.37 -19.02
C ASP A 112 -31.60 12.62 -17.71
N GLU A 113 -32.88 12.41 -17.41
CA GLU A 113 -33.35 11.61 -16.27
C GLU A 113 -33.14 10.12 -16.56
N GLY A 114 -31.91 9.76 -16.94
CA GLY A 114 -31.50 8.37 -17.12
C GLY A 114 -31.69 7.62 -15.81
N SER A 115 -32.53 6.59 -15.84
CA SER A 115 -32.80 5.70 -14.71
C SER A 115 -31.51 4.98 -14.29
N ALA A 116 -30.78 5.55 -13.33
CA ALA A 116 -29.55 4.97 -12.84
C ALA A 116 -29.84 4.15 -11.58
N GLU A 117 -29.73 2.83 -11.69
CA GLU A 117 -29.45 1.97 -10.55
C GLU A 117 -28.34 2.62 -9.70
N GLY A 118 -28.53 2.71 -8.38
CA GLY A 118 -27.61 3.43 -7.51
C GLY A 118 -26.17 2.91 -7.64
N VAL A 119 -25.19 3.81 -7.66
CA VAL A 119 -23.77 3.44 -7.66
C VAL A 119 -23.44 2.67 -6.38
N THR A 120 -23.14 1.37 -6.49
CA THR A 120 -22.87 0.49 -5.33
C THR A 120 -21.40 0.43 -4.94
N GLY A 121 -20.50 0.99 -5.74
CA GLY A 121 -19.06 1.00 -5.46
C GLY A 121 -18.27 1.83 -6.47
N VAL A 122 -17.13 2.33 -6.03
CA VAL A 122 -16.17 3.06 -6.87
C VAL A 122 -14.85 2.29 -6.86
N ILE A 123 -14.38 1.90 -8.05
CA ILE A 123 -13.06 1.27 -8.21
C ILE A 123 -12.04 2.38 -8.47
N THR A 124 -11.21 2.68 -7.47
CA THR A 124 -10.10 3.63 -7.62
C THR A 124 -8.79 2.85 -7.73
N PRO A 125 -8.16 2.80 -8.92
CA PRO A 125 -6.84 2.18 -9.03
C PRO A 125 -5.82 3.01 -8.25
N VAL A 126 -5.02 2.35 -7.41
CA VAL A 126 -3.91 2.96 -6.67
C VAL A 126 -2.62 2.32 -7.17
N SER A 127 -1.67 3.14 -7.63
CA SER A 127 -0.34 2.69 -8.02
C SER A 127 0.72 3.50 -7.27
N LEU A 128 1.77 2.83 -6.81
CA LEU A 128 2.93 3.44 -6.15
C LEU A 128 4.20 2.96 -6.86
N ASP A 129 4.89 3.88 -7.52
CA ASP A 129 6.23 3.65 -8.03
C ASP A 129 7.24 4.03 -6.95
N TYR A 130 8.00 3.06 -6.46
CA TYR A 130 9.05 3.29 -5.47
C TYR A 130 10.31 2.49 -5.79
N VAL A 131 11.46 3.05 -5.45
CA VAL A 131 12.74 2.34 -5.50
C VAL A 131 13.07 1.92 -4.07
N TYR A 132 13.16 0.61 -3.84
CA TYR A 132 13.63 0.07 -2.58
C TYR A 132 15.14 -0.16 -2.64
N ALA A 133 15.86 0.31 -1.63
CA ALA A 133 17.24 -0.04 -1.39
C ALA A 133 17.35 -0.70 -0.02
N ALA A 134 17.83 -1.95 0.01
CA ALA A 134 18.06 -2.66 1.26
C ALA A 134 19.11 -1.91 2.11
N SER A 135 18.89 -1.85 3.42
CA SER A 135 19.87 -1.27 4.33
C SER A 135 21.18 -2.08 4.34
N PRO A 136 22.30 -1.54 4.87
CA PRO A 136 23.52 -2.32 5.06
C PRO A 136 23.30 -3.62 5.85
N GLU A 137 22.45 -3.56 6.88
CA GLU A 137 22.13 -4.67 7.77
C GLU A 137 21.25 -5.72 7.08
N GLU A 138 20.22 -5.29 6.35
CA GLU A 138 19.42 -6.21 5.51
C GLU A 138 20.27 -6.85 4.41
N SER A 139 21.16 -6.07 3.80
CA SER A 139 22.08 -6.57 2.79
C SER A 139 23.02 -7.63 3.36
N ALA A 140 23.52 -7.44 4.58
CA ALA A 140 24.33 -8.45 5.27
C ALA A 140 23.53 -9.71 5.54
N PHE A 141 22.30 -9.58 6.05
CA PHE A 141 21.38 -10.70 6.26
C PHE A 141 21.14 -11.52 4.99
N PHE A 142 20.76 -10.88 3.89
CA PHE A 142 20.49 -11.60 2.63
C PHE A 142 21.74 -12.25 2.03
N ARG A 143 22.93 -11.64 2.18
CA ARG A 143 24.19 -12.30 1.81
C ARG A 143 24.47 -13.52 2.71
N GLY A 144 24.24 -13.39 4.02
CA GLY A 144 24.30 -14.53 4.95
C GLY A 144 23.36 -15.66 4.56
N MET A 145 22.11 -15.35 4.15
CA MET A 145 21.17 -16.37 3.67
C MET A 145 21.71 -17.13 2.44
N ALA A 146 22.42 -16.47 1.52
CA ALA A 146 23.06 -17.12 0.38
C ALA A 146 24.23 -18.06 0.78
N GLU A 147 24.75 -17.89 1.98
CA GLU A 147 25.80 -18.70 2.61
C GLU A 147 25.24 -19.78 3.55
N GLY A 148 23.94 -19.77 3.84
CA GLY A 148 23.30 -20.68 4.81
C GLY A 148 23.39 -20.20 6.26
N ARG A 149 23.60 -18.90 6.46
CA ARG A 149 23.81 -18.27 7.77
C ARG A 149 22.65 -17.34 8.06
N ILE A 150 21.97 -17.56 9.18
CA ILE A 150 20.91 -16.66 9.65
C ILE A 150 21.57 -15.62 10.55
N LEU A 151 21.67 -14.38 10.06
CA LEU A 151 22.34 -13.30 10.78
C LEU A 151 21.32 -12.42 11.51
N GLY A 152 21.59 -12.14 12.78
CA GLY A 152 20.92 -11.12 13.58
C GLY A 152 21.90 -10.03 14.00
N GLN A 153 21.40 -8.99 14.65
CA GLN A 153 22.24 -7.98 15.29
C GLN A 153 21.81 -7.74 16.74
N ARG A 154 22.81 -7.57 17.61
CA ARG A 154 22.62 -7.35 19.04
C ARG A 154 22.71 -5.87 19.39
N CYS A 155 21.79 -5.41 20.24
CA CYS A 155 21.88 -4.10 20.86
C CYS A 155 23.02 -4.07 21.90
N PRO A 156 23.91 -3.06 21.89
CA PRO A 156 24.97 -2.94 22.90
C PRO A 156 24.44 -2.60 24.30
N VAL A 157 23.22 -2.07 24.42
CA VAL A 157 22.59 -1.64 25.69
C VAL A 157 21.77 -2.76 26.31
N CYS A 158 20.62 -3.11 25.73
CA CYS A 158 19.75 -4.16 26.29
C CYS A 158 20.18 -5.59 25.95
N ARG A 159 21.19 -5.78 25.10
CA ARG A 159 21.72 -7.09 24.66
C ARG A 159 20.74 -7.97 23.89
N LYS A 160 19.55 -7.48 23.55
CA LYS A 160 18.59 -8.16 22.67
C LYS A 160 19.13 -8.33 21.26
N VAL A 161 18.81 -9.46 20.63
CA VAL A 161 19.22 -9.84 19.27
C VAL A 161 18.00 -9.83 18.34
N TYR A 162 18.09 -9.09 17.24
CA TYR A 162 17.01 -8.95 16.27
C TYR A 162 17.32 -9.68 14.96
N VAL A 163 16.32 -10.39 14.42
CA VAL A 163 16.37 -11.09 13.14
C VAL A 163 15.04 -10.87 12.35
N PRO A 164 15.09 -10.43 11.08
CA PRO A 164 16.27 -9.86 10.42
C PRO A 164 16.86 -8.67 11.22
N PRO A 165 18.16 -8.38 11.04
CA PRO A 165 18.82 -7.24 11.66
C PRO A 165 18.07 -5.94 11.41
N ARG A 166 18.11 -5.02 12.38
CA ARG A 166 17.49 -3.69 12.25
C ARG A 166 18.56 -2.65 12.50
N GLY A 167 18.67 -1.60 11.69
CA GLY A 167 19.69 -0.56 11.88
C GLY A 167 19.66 0.15 13.25
N ALA A 168 18.57 0.02 14.03
CA ALA A 168 18.49 0.48 15.41
C ALA A 168 17.62 -0.43 16.30
N CYS A 169 17.96 -0.48 17.59
CA CYS A 169 17.19 -1.16 18.61
C CYS A 169 15.84 -0.43 18.85
N PRO A 170 14.68 -1.08 18.72
CA PRO A 170 13.38 -0.47 18.97
C PRO A 170 13.13 -0.11 20.45
N VAL A 171 13.87 -0.72 21.38
CA VAL A 171 13.75 -0.45 22.82
C VAL A 171 14.57 0.77 23.23
N ASP A 172 15.83 0.82 22.80
CA ASP A 172 16.80 1.82 23.27
C ASP A 172 17.07 2.95 22.27
N GLY A 173 16.64 2.80 21.02
CA GLY A 173 16.86 3.78 19.94
C GLY A 173 18.31 3.90 19.47
N VAL A 174 19.22 3.00 19.90
CA VAL A 174 20.63 3.01 19.53
C VAL A 174 20.92 2.03 18.39
N PRO A 175 21.96 2.27 17.55
CA PRO A 175 22.37 1.32 16.52
C PRO A 175 22.68 -0.07 17.09
N THR A 176 22.27 -1.13 16.39
CA THR A 176 22.75 -2.48 16.70
C THR A 176 23.99 -2.77 15.87
N THR A 177 25.12 -3.04 16.55
CA THR A 177 26.45 -3.09 15.90
C THR A 177 27.07 -4.47 15.89
N ASP A 178 26.65 -5.35 16.80
CA ASP A 178 27.26 -6.65 16.97
C ASP A 178 26.49 -7.68 16.13
N GLU A 179 27.08 -8.17 15.04
CA GLU A 179 26.50 -9.26 14.25
C GLU A 179 26.53 -10.57 15.03
N VAL A 180 25.43 -11.33 14.97
CA VAL A 180 25.27 -12.61 15.66
C VAL A 180 24.74 -13.62 14.66
N GLU A 181 25.44 -14.74 14.47
CA GLU A 181 24.89 -15.87 13.74
C GLU A 181 23.96 -16.66 14.66
N LEU A 182 22.73 -16.89 14.21
CA LEU A 182 21.68 -17.59 14.92
C LEU A 182 21.58 -19.04 14.43
N ALA A 183 21.13 -19.92 15.32
CA ALA A 183 20.87 -21.30 14.95
C ALA A 183 19.67 -21.40 14.00
N GLY A 184 19.64 -22.45 13.18
CA GLY A 184 18.46 -22.83 12.40
C GLY A 184 17.36 -23.49 13.24
N SER A 185 17.58 -23.71 14.53
CA SER A 185 16.60 -24.24 15.47
C SER A 185 15.88 -23.11 16.22
N GLY A 186 14.64 -23.37 16.64
CA GLY A 186 13.83 -22.42 17.38
C GLY A 186 12.55 -23.00 17.97
N THR A 187 11.76 -22.13 18.58
CA THR A 187 10.48 -22.45 19.23
C THR A 187 9.33 -21.79 18.49
N VAL A 188 8.25 -22.52 18.22
CA VAL A 188 6.97 -21.93 17.79
C VAL A 188 6.37 -21.14 18.96
N THR A 189 6.32 -19.81 18.86
CA THR A 189 5.76 -18.97 19.94
C THR A 189 4.27 -18.79 19.78
N THR A 190 3.79 -18.55 18.56
CA THR A 190 2.37 -18.48 18.20
C THR A 190 2.17 -18.84 16.73
N PHE A 191 0.95 -19.22 16.32
CA PHE A 191 0.68 -19.68 14.96
C PHE A 191 -0.79 -19.51 14.54
N CYS A 192 -1.01 -19.57 13.22
CA CYS A 192 -2.32 -19.58 12.60
C CYS A 192 -2.42 -20.72 11.57
N ILE A 193 -3.54 -21.45 11.58
CA ILE A 193 -3.87 -22.45 10.58
C ILE A 193 -4.72 -21.80 9.49
N VAL A 194 -4.16 -21.69 8.28
CA VAL A 194 -4.85 -21.13 7.13
C VAL A 194 -5.66 -22.24 6.45
N ASN A 195 -7.00 -22.15 6.54
CA ASN A 195 -7.92 -23.17 6.02
C ASN A 195 -8.65 -22.77 4.72
N VAL A 196 -8.74 -21.47 4.44
CA VAL A 196 -9.54 -20.94 3.33
C VAL A 196 -8.62 -20.32 2.27
N PRO A 197 -8.81 -20.65 0.98
CA PRO A 197 -7.99 -20.09 -0.07
C PRO A 197 -8.29 -18.60 -0.31
N PHE A 198 -7.28 -17.85 -0.73
CA PHE A 198 -7.43 -16.46 -1.16
C PHE A 198 -6.67 -16.17 -2.45
N LEU A 199 -7.05 -15.08 -3.14
CA LEU A 199 -6.47 -14.73 -4.44
C LEU A 199 -4.95 -14.48 -4.31
N GLY A 200 -4.16 -15.12 -5.17
CA GLY A 200 -2.70 -14.98 -5.20
C GLY A 200 -1.93 -15.88 -4.21
N GLN A 201 -2.64 -16.73 -3.45
CA GLN A 201 -2.02 -17.69 -2.54
C GLN A 201 -1.21 -18.75 -3.31
N ARG A 202 0.03 -19.00 -2.87
CA ARG A 202 0.96 -19.98 -3.48
C ARG A 202 0.93 -21.37 -2.82
N ILE A 203 0.41 -21.47 -1.60
CA ILE A 203 0.44 -22.68 -0.77
C ILE A 203 -0.98 -23.20 -0.60
N THR A 204 -1.18 -24.50 -0.86
CA THR A 204 -2.48 -25.16 -0.72
C THR A 204 -2.86 -25.31 0.75
N PRO A 205 -4.03 -24.81 1.19
CA PRO A 205 -4.57 -25.09 2.52
C PRO A 205 -4.87 -26.58 2.77
N PRO A 206 -4.85 -27.06 4.03
CA PRO A 206 -4.45 -26.32 5.23
C PRO A 206 -2.92 -26.26 5.38
N TYR A 207 -2.41 -25.11 5.84
CA TYR A 207 -1.01 -24.98 6.27
C TYR A 207 -0.89 -24.06 7.47
N VAL A 208 0.27 -24.11 8.13
CA VAL A 208 0.56 -23.31 9.32
C VAL A 208 1.55 -22.21 8.99
N SER A 209 1.20 -20.99 9.37
CA SER A 209 2.12 -19.87 9.48
C SER A 209 2.35 -19.59 10.96
N ALA A 210 3.61 -19.59 11.38
CA ALA A 210 4.00 -19.49 12.77
C ALA A 210 5.11 -18.45 12.97
N TYR A 211 5.10 -17.82 14.12
CA TYR A 211 6.24 -17.08 14.62
C TYR A 211 7.21 -18.07 15.29
N VAL A 212 8.43 -18.12 14.78
CA VAL A 212 9.51 -18.98 15.28
C VAL A 212 10.55 -18.09 15.97
N LEU A 213 10.72 -18.27 17.28
CA LEU A 213 11.81 -17.67 18.03
C LEU A 213 13.05 -18.54 17.86
N LEU A 214 13.99 -18.10 17.01
CA LEU A 214 15.26 -18.80 16.82
C LEU A 214 16.10 -18.77 18.09
N ASP A 215 16.86 -19.83 18.32
CA ASP A 215 17.71 -19.92 19.50
C ASP A 215 18.77 -18.80 19.47
N GLY A 216 18.77 -17.98 20.51
CA GLY A 216 19.65 -16.81 20.63
C GLY A 216 19.07 -15.49 20.07
N ALA A 217 17.84 -15.51 19.54
CA ALA A 217 17.10 -14.30 19.14
C ALA A 217 16.16 -13.81 20.26
N ASP A 218 15.80 -12.52 20.20
CA ASP A 218 14.83 -11.87 21.09
C ASP A 218 13.58 -11.36 20.33
N ILE A 219 13.44 -11.75 19.06
CA ILE A 219 12.28 -11.47 18.24
C ILE A 219 11.94 -12.72 17.41
N ALA A 220 10.66 -13.04 17.35
CA ALA A 220 10.20 -14.17 16.55
C ALA A 220 10.11 -13.79 15.07
N PHE A 221 10.46 -14.74 14.23
CA PHE A 221 10.49 -14.63 12.78
C PHE A 221 9.34 -15.43 12.17
N LEU A 222 8.53 -14.82 11.31
CA LEU A 222 7.37 -15.48 10.71
C LEU A 222 7.79 -16.43 9.58
N HIS A 223 7.45 -17.70 9.71
CA HIS A 223 7.69 -18.71 8.67
C HIS A 223 6.62 -19.80 8.63
N LEU A 224 6.71 -20.67 7.64
CA LEU A 224 5.84 -21.85 7.50
C LEU A 224 6.31 -22.99 8.40
N ILE A 225 5.35 -23.73 8.97
CA ILE A 225 5.60 -25.03 9.59
C ILE A 225 5.06 -26.13 8.68
N GLN A 226 5.90 -27.11 8.35
CA GLN A 226 5.53 -28.32 7.60
C GLN A 226 6.19 -29.57 8.21
N GLY A 227 6.02 -30.73 7.59
CA GLY A 227 6.52 -32.01 8.13
C GLY A 227 5.69 -32.57 9.30
N ILE A 228 4.55 -31.94 9.59
CA ILE A 228 3.58 -32.32 10.62
C ILE A 228 2.17 -31.91 10.19
N ASP A 229 1.15 -32.60 10.69
CA ASP A 229 -0.24 -32.19 10.47
C ASP A 229 -0.48 -30.79 11.06
N ALA A 230 -1.23 -29.96 10.34
CA ALA A 230 -1.47 -28.58 10.75
C ALA A 230 -2.18 -28.47 12.12
N HIS A 231 -3.00 -29.45 12.47
CA HIS A 231 -3.71 -29.50 13.75
C HIS A 231 -2.87 -30.01 14.92
N ASP A 232 -1.68 -30.58 14.65
CA ASP A 232 -0.75 -31.05 15.67
C ASP A 232 0.31 -29.99 16.05
N VAL A 233 0.37 -28.88 15.30
CA VAL A 233 1.21 -27.72 15.66
C VAL A 233 0.67 -27.06 16.94
N ARG A 234 1.59 -26.71 17.84
CA ARG A 234 1.29 -26.11 19.14
C ARG A 234 2.39 -25.15 19.57
N MET A 235 2.03 -24.21 20.45
CA MET A 235 3.00 -23.31 21.08
C MET A 235 4.01 -24.11 21.90
N GLY A 236 5.28 -23.68 21.90
CA GLY A 236 6.39 -24.36 22.55
C GLY A 236 7.05 -25.45 21.70
N MET A 237 6.44 -25.88 20.59
CA MET A 237 7.03 -26.89 19.71
C MET A 237 8.41 -26.47 19.22
N ARG A 238 9.39 -27.38 19.38
CA ARG A 238 10.76 -27.20 18.92
C ARG A 238 10.90 -27.59 17.45
N VAL A 239 11.50 -26.70 16.68
CA VAL A 239 11.57 -26.80 15.22
C VAL A 239 12.96 -26.48 14.70
N GLU A 240 13.26 -26.97 13.50
CA GLU A 240 14.48 -26.68 12.75
C GLU A 240 14.17 -26.26 11.31
N ALA A 241 15.03 -25.41 10.75
CA ALA A 241 14.92 -24.91 9.40
C ALA A 241 15.26 -25.99 8.37
N VAL A 242 14.35 -26.21 7.42
CA VAL A 242 14.58 -27.04 6.23
C VAL A 242 14.95 -26.12 5.08
N TRP A 243 16.14 -26.30 4.54
CA TRP A 243 16.68 -25.46 3.47
C TRP A 243 16.45 -26.09 2.09
N LYS A 244 16.39 -25.25 1.05
CA LYS A 244 16.49 -25.67 -0.36
C LYS A 244 17.81 -26.41 -0.61
N PRO A 245 17.93 -27.16 -1.72
CA PRO A 245 19.23 -27.59 -2.23
C PRO A 245 20.19 -26.40 -2.36
N ARG A 246 21.46 -26.60 -2.01
CA ARG A 246 22.47 -25.54 -1.86
C ARG A 246 22.67 -24.71 -3.12
N GLU A 247 22.51 -25.34 -4.28
CA GLU A 247 22.61 -24.79 -5.63
C GLU A 247 21.49 -23.80 -5.98
N GLU A 248 20.37 -23.84 -5.25
CA GLU A 248 19.24 -22.93 -5.44
C GLU A 248 19.28 -21.71 -4.52
N TRP A 249 20.29 -21.61 -3.65
CA TRP A 249 20.37 -20.53 -2.68
C TRP A 249 20.74 -19.20 -3.33
N GLY A 250 19.97 -18.17 -3.00
CA GLY A 250 20.23 -16.79 -3.42
C GLY A 250 20.24 -15.83 -2.22
N THR A 251 20.25 -14.53 -2.50
CA THR A 251 20.10 -13.48 -1.48
C THR A 251 18.63 -13.31 -1.11
N THR A 252 18.01 -14.36 -0.57
CA THR A 252 16.58 -14.42 -0.25
C THR A 252 16.32 -15.30 0.97
N ILE A 253 15.26 -14.95 1.71
CA ILE A 253 14.78 -15.77 2.82
C ILE A 253 14.12 -17.07 2.37
N GLU A 254 13.67 -17.12 1.10
CA GLU A 254 13.09 -18.31 0.48
C GLU A 254 14.09 -19.47 0.35
N ASN A 255 15.36 -19.29 0.76
CA ASN A 255 16.30 -20.40 0.91
C ASN A 255 15.85 -21.38 2.01
N ILE A 256 15.13 -20.90 3.04
CA ILE A 256 14.44 -21.74 4.01
C ILE A 256 13.06 -22.07 3.42
N LEU A 257 12.79 -23.36 3.19
CA LEU A 257 11.51 -23.82 2.65
C LEU A 257 10.41 -23.75 3.70
N HIS A 258 10.71 -24.24 4.90
CA HIS A 258 9.83 -24.28 6.06
C HIS A 258 10.64 -24.63 7.31
N PHE A 259 10.01 -24.58 8.47
CA PHE A 259 10.49 -25.21 9.68
C PHE A 259 9.70 -26.50 9.92
N GLN A 260 10.35 -27.52 10.48
CA GLN A 260 9.73 -28.79 10.83
C GLN A 260 10.04 -29.15 12.29
N PRO A 261 9.23 -30.00 12.96
CA PRO A 261 9.56 -30.48 14.30
C PRO A 261 10.93 -31.18 14.32
N ASN A 262 11.78 -30.82 15.28
CA ASN A 262 13.13 -31.38 15.40
C ASN A 262 13.21 -32.59 16.37
N GLY A 263 12.09 -32.97 16.98
CA GLY A 263 11.97 -34.10 17.91
C GLY A 263 12.35 -33.79 19.37
N GLU A 264 12.82 -32.58 19.69
CA GLU A 264 13.01 -32.14 21.07
C GLU A 264 11.65 -31.97 21.78
N PRO A 265 11.60 -32.16 23.11
CA PRO A 265 10.40 -31.84 23.88
C PRO A 265 10.08 -30.34 23.78
N ASP A 266 8.80 -30.01 23.87
CA ASP A 266 8.34 -28.63 23.80
C ASP A 266 9.04 -27.75 24.85
N ALA A 267 9.36 -26.52 24.46
CA ALA A 267 9.87 -25.51 25.36
C ALA A 267 8.84 -25.16 26.44
N ALA A 268 9.33 -24.90 27.66
CA ALA A 268 8.48 -24.39 28.74
C ALA A 268 7.96 -22.99 28.38
N TYR A 269 6.70 -22.70 28.70
CA TYR A 269 6.01 -21.47 28.28
C TYR A 269 6.75 -20.19 28.71
N GLU A 270 7.34 -20.22 29.91
CA GLU A 270 8.08 -19.10 30.52
C GLU A 270 9.32 -18.70 29.69
N THR A 271 9.82 -19.56 28.82
CA THR A 271 10.99 -19.24 27.98
C THR A 271 10.64 -18.42 26.75
N TYR A 272 9.35 -18.36 26.36
CA TYR A 272 8.90 -17.66 25.16
C TYR A 272 7.68 -16.76 25.35
N GLU A 273 7.08 -16.70 26.54
CA GLU A 273 5.89 -15.87 26.83
C GLU A 273 6.08 -14.37 26.52
N GLY A 274 7.33 -13.87 26.57
CA GLY A 274 7.68 -12.50 26.21
C GLY A 274 7.77 -12.22 24.70
N HIS A 275 7.55 -13.23 23.86
CA HIS A 275 7.75 -13.20 22.40
C HIS A 275 6.53 -13.74 21.61
N LEU A 276 5.33 -13.59 22.17
CA LEU A 276 4.05 -13.97 21.57
C LEU A 276 3.53 -12.91 20.57
#